data_AF-M5BN69-F1
#
_entry.id   AF-M5BN69-F1
#
_cell.length_a   1.000
_cell.length_b   1.000
_cell.length_c   1.000
_cell.angle_alpha   90.00
_cell.angle_beta   90.00
_cell.angle_gamma   90.00
#
_symmetry.space_group_name_H-M   'P 1'
#
loop_
_entity.id
_entity.type
_entity.pdbx_description
1 polymer ?
#
loop_
_entity_poly.entity_id
_entity_poly.type
_entity_poly.pdbx_seq_one_letter_code
_entity_poly.pdbx_strand_id
1 'polypeptide(L)'
;MAAILFALFASAVFKWVLVGIWPWTGRPLDIVPGVAGQDKWCGKYYKPGLPAQEPGGNFPVPTTSTKPLLRFECWPGLRPYVSGIDSTGSVLFSASVVDQSPGVAYDPIKDGSVFHVSAQIDGKNVSPGSTLSSNAIIGEGKFTWSKLGTTPRKDVYNLTCTATSIKSGVTFRHSSTVTYLPPKPDSIGNVVQTDGRTGALLVPQGDKRVPILPFGFYTGFGGYLDQNLTILDDIKNEGYNFVHPVPTFDNATALELVLDRMEELGLWLVYDMRWAYKNLTIVRSEVELVKKRKNILTWYTADEPDGWEDPLGAPLEAAELINELDGYRPVALVLNCQDYYFAEYTTGSQIILQDAYPIGVNATWSTVWNTPCTPELGDCGCDNCKGQFEDIADRVDQYRDRLVWQGRSRDTVVWSVPQAFGGESYWSRKPTPQELVLEMLLALNHGSLGIMPWIDNASSPGMRSSISPLAKAIPAVTSYILGGNSVTSRPKVTGASRVDVTSWSTGGKTLLIALNLNDESVQAHVQLDGLNSSPTVLFQNGAKLVKGSSNTVGIQFQPLSSIVVLL
;
A
#
# COMPACT_ATOMS: atom_id res chain seq x y z
N MET A 1 -29.35 30.57 -44.74
CA MET A 1 -29.67 31.77 -43.95
C MET A 1 -29.45 31.41 -42.49
N ALA A 2 -28.57 32.16 -41.83
CA ALA A 2 -28.05 32.01 -40.48
C ALA A 2 -29.00 31.40 -39.43
N ALA A 3 -28.63 30.19 -38.98
CA ALA A 3 -28.93 29.53 -37.69
C ALA A 3 -28.92 28.01 -38.00
N ILE A 4 -28.29 27.19 -37.15
CA ILE A 4 -28.02 25.73 -37.36
C ILE A 4 -26.71 25.45 -38.12
N LEU A 5 -25.57 25.86 -37.54
CA LEU A 5 -24.24 25.26 -37.75
C LEU A 5 -23.22 25.74 -36.69
N PHE A 6 -23.65 25.92 -35.43
CA PHE A 6 -22.85 26.55 -34.37
C PHE A 6 -22.78 25.76 -33.04
N ALA A 7 -22.97 24.44 -33.08
CA ALA A 7 -22.92 23.59 -31.89
C ALA A 7 -21.95 22.38 -31.99
N LEU A 8 -21.10 22.31 -33.02
CA LEU A 8 -20.18 21.17 -33.23
C LEU A 8 -18.71 21.56 -33.52
N PHE A 9 -18.28 22.78 -33.21
CA PHE A 9 -16.92 23.24 -33.52
C PHE A 9 -16.25 24.07 -32.39
N ALA A 10 -16.51 23.71 -31.13
CA ALA A 10 -15.91 24.40 -29.97
C ALA A 10 -15.10 23.49 -29.02
N SER A 11 -14.64 22.32 -29.48
CA SER A 11 -13.84 21.39 -28.66
C SER A 11 -12.48 21.01 -29.25
N ALA A 12 -12.03 21.67 -30.32
CA ALA A 12 -10.80 21.25 -30.98
C ALA A 12 -10.06 22.39 -31.68
N VAL A 13 -9.65 23.44 -30.96
CA VAL A 13 -8.49 24.29 -31.30
C VAL A 13 -8.06 25.03 -30.03
N PHE A 14 -7.08 24.51 -29.28
CA PHE A 14 -6.03 25.29 -28.63
C PHE A 14 -5.05 24.34 -27.94
N LYS A 15 -4.03 23.89 -28.68
CA LYS A 15 -2.68 23.49 -28.20
C LYS A 15 -1.96 22.78 -29.33
N TRP A 16 -1.42 23.56 -30.26
CA TRP A 16 -0.27 23.15 -31.09
C TRP A 16 0.54 24.41 -31.37
N VAL A 17 1.62 24.60 -30.62
CA VAL A 17 2.78 25.35 -31.10
C VAL A 17 4.02 24.50 -30.82
N LEU A 18 4.44 23.84 -31.90
CA LEU A 18 5.79 23.44 -32.30
C LEU A 18 6.57 22.44 -31.42
N VAL A 19 6.46 21.17 -31.82
CA VAL A 19 7.54 20.19 -31.74
C VAL A 19 8.65 20.61 -32.72
N GLY A 20 9.85 20.85 -32.20
CA GLY A 20 11.07 21.05 -32.98
C GLY A 20 12.17 20.13 -32.45
N ILE A 21 12.73 19.33 -33.35
CA ILE A 21 13.84 18.40 -33.12
C ILE A 21 15.14 19.19 -32.82
N TRP A 22 15.98 18.63 -31.93
CA TRP A 22 17.46 18.75 -31.79
C TRP A 22 18.06 19.49 -30.55
N PRO A 23 19.37 19.30 -30.24
CA PRO A 23 19.91 18.68 -29.02
C PRO A 23 20.41 19.68 -27.96
N TRP A 24 20.63 19.16 -26.74
CA TRP A 24 21.62 19.60 -25.74
C TRP A 24 22.17 21.03 -25.89
N THR A 25 21.61 21.98 -25.15
CA THR A 25 22.37 23.06 -24.49
C THR A 25 21.62 23.47 -23.21
N GLY A 26 22.31 23.40 -22.07
CA GLY A 26 21.75 23.78 -20.77
C GLY A 26 21.60 25.30 -20.65
N ARG A 27 20.38 25.76 -20.34
CA ARG A 27 20.01 27.03 -19.70
C ARG A 27 18.62 26.86 -19.03
N PRO A 28 18.32 27.63 -17.97
CA PRO A 28 17.33 27.28 -16.94
C PRO A 28 15.88 27.34 -17.46
N LEU A 29 15.01 26.53 -16.85
CA LEU A 29 13.57 26.48 -17.08
C LEU A 29 12.96 27.89 -17.02
N ASP A 30 12.46 28.37 -18.15
CA ASP A 30 11.57 29.53 -18.19
C ASP A 30 10.19 29.11 -17.65
N ILE A 31 9.83 29.72 -16.51
CA ILE A 31 8.59 29.52 -15.78
C ILE A 31 7.42 30.03 -16.63
N VAL A 32 6.45 29.16 -16.88
CA VAL A 32 5.13 29.56 -17.42
C VAL A 32 4.47 30.51 -16.40
N PRO A 33 4.12 31.76 -16.77
CA PRO A 33 3.46 32.67 -15.85
C PRO A 33 2.00 32.24 -15.68
N GLY A 34 1.64 31.77 -14.48
CA GLY A 34 0.23 31.48 -14.16
C GLY A 34 -0.02 30.50 -13.01
N VAL A 35 0.97 29.73 -12.58
CA VAL A 35 0.92 29.01 -11.30
C VAL A 35 1.81 29.78 -10.35
N ALA A 36 1.24 30.37 -9.29
CA ALA A 36 2.08 30.80 -8.16
C ALA A 36 2.82 29.55 -7.70
N GLY A 37 4.12 29.44 -7.99
CA GLY A 37 4.88 28.25 -7.64
C GLY A 37 4.74 28.04 -6.15
N GLN A 38 4.25 26.87 -5.73
CA GLN A 38 4.10 26.51 -4.32
C GLN A 38 5.41 26.88 -3.59
N ASP A 39 5.33 27.54 -2.44
CA ASP A 39 6.54 27.92 -1.69
C ASP A 39 6.93 26.87 -0.66
N LYS A 40 6.02 25.91 -0.41
CA LYS A 40 6.12 24.91 0.64
C LYS A 40 6.02 23.49 0.11
N TRP A 41 6.62 22.53 0.81
CA TRP A 41 6.48 21.10 0.58
C TRP A 41 6.37 20.45 1.95
N CYS A 42 5.35 19.61 2.19
CA CYS A 42 5.07 19.06 3.51
C CYS A 42 4.99 20.15 4.61
N GLY A 43 4.45 21.34 4.29
CA GLY A 43 4.35 22.48 5.22
C GLY A 43 5.63 23.33 5.36
N LYS A 44 6.77 22.87 4.82
CA LYS A 44 8.08 23.52 4.95
C LYS A 44 8.39 24.40 3.77
N TYR A 45 8.89 25.61 4.01
CA TYR A 45 9.46 26.41 2.92
C TYR A 45 10.71 25.73 2.34
N TYR A 46 10.89 25.74 1.02
CA TYR A 46 12.04 25.06 0.40
C TYR A 46 12.91 25.96 -0.48
N LYS A 47 12.44 27.15 -0.87
CA LYS A 47 13.18 28.08 -1.74
C LYS A 47 14.21 28.91 -0.96
N PRO A 48 15.35 29.28 -1.58
CA PRO A 48 16.34 30.15 -0.96
C PRO A 48 15.77 31.46 -0.41
N GLY A 49 16.22 31.84 0.79
CA GLY A 49 15.85 33.11 1.44
C GLY A 49 14.52 33.09 2.19
N LEU A 50 13.75 31.99 2.15
CA LEU A 50 12.57 31.80 2.97
C LEU A 50 12.94 31.31 4.39
N PRO A 51 12.15 31.66 5.42
CA PRO A 51 12.47 31.30 6.80
C PRO A 51 12.17 29.83 7.10
N ALA A 52 12.91 29.25 8.04
CA ALA A 52 12.49 27.98 8.66
C ALA A 52 11.17 28.18 9.41
N GLN A 53 10.28 27.21 9.29
CA GLN A 53 8.97 27.23 9.92
C GLN A 53 8.56 25.80 10.29
N GLU A 54 7.99 25.64 11.49
CA GLU A 54 7.30 24.41 11.88
C GLU A 54 6.25 24.03 10.83
N PRO A 55 6.31 22.82 10.23
CA PRO A 55 5.40 22.41 9.17
C PRO A 55 3.91 22.63 9.49
N GLY A 56 3.54 22.40 10.76
CA GLY A 56 2.15 22.16 11.13
C GLY A 56 1.65 20.82 10.57
N GLY A 57 0.43 20.41 10.89
CA GLY A 57 -0.15 19.18 10.33
C GLY A 57 0.51 17.87 10.76
N ASN A 58 1.61 17.89 11.52
CA ASN A 58 2.29 16.69 12.04
C ASN A 58 1.30 15.75 12.74
N PHE A 59 1.51 14.44 12.60
CA PHE A 59 0.59 13.46 13.16
C PHE A 59 0.72 13.42 14.69
N PRO A 60 -0.38 13.56 15.45
CA PRO A 60 -0.32 13.55 16.91
C PRO A 60 -0.05 12.13 17.44
N VAL A 61 1.21 11.85 17.82
CA VAL A 61 1.59 10.58 18.44
C VAL A 61 0.92 10.44 19.82
N PRO A 62 0.15 9.37 20.08
CA PRO A 62 -0.48 9.18 21.38
C PRO A 62 0.51 9.05 22.53
N THR A 63 0.19 9.67 23.67
CA THR A 63 1.00 9.53 24.89
C THR A 63 0.94 8.11 25.45
N THR A 64 2.06 7.66 26.02
CA THR A 64 2.14 6.37 26.73
C THR A 64 1.46 6.48 28.10
N SER A 65 0.53 5.55 28.35
CA SER A 65 -0.16 5.35 29.61
C SER A 65 0.74 4.65 30.62
N THR A 66 0.70 5.11 31.88
CA THR A 66 1.36 4.45 33.01
C THR A 66 0.61 3.22 33.53
N LYS A 67 -0.61 2.98 33.02
CA LYS A 67 -1.45 1.83 33.35
C LYS A 67 -1.76 1.03 32.09
N PRO A 68 -1.91 -0.30 32.17
CA PRO A 68 -2.34 -1.11 31.04
C PRO A 68 -3.68 -0.62 30.47
N LEU A 69 -3.76 -0.61 29.14
CA LEU A 69 -5.00 -0.39 28.40
C LEU A 69 -5.37 -1.69 27.68
N LEU A 70 -6.65 -1.95 27.54
CA LEU A 70 -7.16 -2.99 26.64
C LEU A 70 -7.61 -2.33 25.35
N ARG A 71 -6.94 -2.67 24.25
CA ARG A 71 -7.43 -2.39 22.90
C ARG A 71 -8.29 -3.56 22.46
N PHE A 72 -9.60 -3.38 22.52
CA PHE A 72 -10.58 -4.31 21.96
C PHE A 72 -11.08 -3.76 20.63
N GLU A 73 -10.97 -4.56 19.58
CA GLU A 73 -11.34 -4.20 18.21
C GLU A 73 -12.22 -5.29 17.60
N CYS A 74 -13.10 -4.89 16.69
CA CYS A 74 -13.81 -5.82 15.83
C CYS A 74 -14.07 -5.22 14.45
N TRP A 75 -14.11 -6.07 13.45
CA TRP A 75 -14.24 -5.68 12.04
C TRP A 75 -14.77 -6.86 11.20
N PRO A 76 -15.31 -6.61 10.00
CA PRO A 76 -15.75 -7.69 9.11
C PRO A 76 -14.59 -8.56 8.63
N GLY A 77 -14.84 -9.86 8.45
CA GLY A 77 -13.87 -10.79 7.87
C GLY A 77 -13.59 -10.58 6.38
N LEU A 78 -14.42 -9.79 5.68
CA LEU A 78 -14.29 -9.47 4.27
C LEU A 78 -14.84 -8.07 3.99
N ARG A 79 -14.18 -7.31 3.11
CA ARG A 79 -14.62 -5.97 2.71
C ARG A 79 -14.53 -5.75 1.19
N PRO A 80 -15.62 -5.37 0.50
CA PRO A 80 -17.02 -5.49 0.94
C PRO A 80 -17.48 -6.95 0.95
N TYR A 81 -18.60 -7.26 1.61
CA TYR A 81 -19.42 -8.43 1.26
C TYR A 81 -20.33 -8.07 0.08
N VAL A 82 -20.60 -9.02 -0.81
CA VAL A 82 -21.43 -8.81 -2.00
C VAL A 82 -22.56 -9.85 -2.07
N SER A 83 -23.80 -9.38 -2.11
CA SER A 83 -24.96 -10.28 -2.26
C SER A 83 -24.90 -11.09 -3.55
N GLY A 84 -25.33 -12.35 -3.48
CA GLY A 84 -25.20 -13.32 -4.58
C GLY A 84 -23.83 -13.99 -4.68
N ILE A 85 -22.78 -13.42 -4.08
CA ILE A 85 -21.45 -14.03 -3.99
C ILE A 85 -21.17 -14.50 -2.56
N ASP A 86 -21.55 -13.67 -1.56
CA ASP A 86 -21.36 -13.92 -0.13
C ASP A 86 -22.67 -14.29 0.56
N SER A 87 -22.94 -15.58 0.71
CA SER A 87 -24.10 -16.07 1.46
C SER A 87 -23.91 -16.00 2.99
N THR A 88 -22.64 -15.96 3.43
CA THR A 88 -22.25 -15.89 4.83
C THR A 88 -21.32 -14.70 5.07
N GLY A 89 -21.29 -14.24 6.33
CA GLY A 89 -20.36 -13.23 6.79
C GLY A 89 -19.66 -13.69 8.06
N SER A 90 -18.62 -12.97 8.44
CA SER A 90 -17.94 -13.15 9.71
C SER A 90 -17.51 -11.82 10.32
N VAL A 91 -17.41 -11.82 11.64
CA VAL A 91 -16.84 -10.73 12.44
C VAL A 91 -15.57 -11.27 13.08
N LEU A 92 -14.49 -10.53 12.90
CA LEU A 92 -13.22 -10.78 13.55
C LEU A 92 -13.12 -9.93 14.81
N PHE A 93 -12.46 -10.46 15.84
CA PHE A 93 -12.27 -9.80 17.12
C PHE A 93 -10.80 -9.85 17.52
N SER A 94 -10.28 -8.76 18.06
CA SER A 94 -8.95 -8.71 18.67
C SER A 94 -9.03 -8.08 20.05
N ALA A 95 -8.22 -8.61 20.97
CA ALA A 95 -7.99 -8.01 22.27
C ALA A 95 -6.48 -8.04 22.53
N SER A 96 -5.90 -6.87 22.78
CA SER A 96 -4.48 -6.71 23.05
C SER A 96 -4.29 -5.77 24.24
N VAL A 97 -3.39 -6.13 25.15
CA VAL A 97 -2.92 -5.20 26.17
C VAL A 97 -1.90 -4.26 25.54
N VAL A 98 -2.18 -2.96 25.63
CA VAL A 98 -1.35 -1.89 25.06
C VAL A 98 -1.06 -0.83 26.11
N ASP A 99 -0.09 0.03 25.85
CA ASP A 99 0.27 1.16 26.69
C ASP A 99 -0.02 2.51 25.99
N GLN A 100 -0.64 2.51 24.81
CA GLN A 100 -1.01 3.71 24.07
C GLN A 100 -2.45 3.66 23.56
N SER A 101 -3.03 4.84 23.31
CA SER A 101 -4.34 4.96 22.64
C SER A 101 -4.24 4.49 21.17
N PRO A 102 -5.31 3.90 20.57
CA PRO A 102 -6.60 3.60 21.18
C PRO A 102 -6.54 2.41 22.15
N GLY A 103 -7.12 2.61 23.33
CA GLY A 103 -7.23 1.60 24.38
C GLY A 103 -8.00 2.15 25.57
N VAL A 104 -8.69 1.28 26.31
CA VAL A 104 -9.47 1.66 27.48
C VAL A 104 -8.77 1.14 28.73
N ALA A 105 -8.80 1.90 29.82
CA ALA A 105 -8.20 1.49 31.09
C ALA A 105 -8.62 0.07 31.49
N TYR A 106 -7.63 -0.76 31.80
CA TYR A 106 -7.78 -2.19 32.05
C TYR A 106 -6.86 -2.62 33.19
N ASP A 107 -7.39 -3.42 34.13
CA ASP A 107 -6.60 -3.99 35.21
C ASP A 107 -6.49 -5.51 34.99
N PRO A 108 -5.35 -6.03 34.50
CA PRO A 108 -5.19 -7.46 34.24
C PRO A 108 -5.42 -8.35 35.47
N ILE A 109 -5.15 -7.84 36.67
CA ILE A 109 -5.32 -8.59 37.92
C ILE A 109 -6.80 -8.64 38.29
N LYS A 110 -7.49 -7.50 38.25
CA LYS A 110 -8.91 -7.40 38.62
C LYS A 110 -9.82 -7.99 37.55
N ASP A 111 -9.61 -7.62 36.30
CA ASP A 111 -10.48 -7.93 35.16
C ASP A 111 -10.13 -9.27 34.51
N GLY A 112 -8.95 -9.84 34.78
CA GLY A 112 -8.51 -11.09 34.16
C GLY A 112 -8.29 -10.96 32.66
N SER A 113 -7.91 -12.07 32.01
CA SER A 113 -7.45 -12.06 30.62
C SER A 113 -8.43 -12.68 29.62
N VAL A 114 -9.65 -13.04 30.03
CA VAL A 114 -10.61 -13.72 29.16
C VAL A 114 -11.94 -12.96 29.14
N PHE A 115 -12.47 -12.75 27.95
CA PHE A 115 -13.68 -11.98 27.71
C PHE A 115 -14.71 -12.79 26.91
N HIS A 116 -15.99 -12.65 27.27
CA HIS A 116 -17.10 -13.01 26.39
C HIS A 116 -17.31 -11.91 25.35
N VAL A 117 -17.22 -12.26 24.07
CA VAL A 117 -17.39 -11.30 22.97
C VAL A 117 -18.72 -11.51 22.24
N SER A 118 -19.35 -10.42 21.84
CA SER A 118 -20.57 -10.41 21.02
C SER A 118 -20.51 -9.29 19.98
N ALA A 119 -21.28 -9.46 18.90
CA ALA A 119 -21.36 -8.50 17.80
C ALA A 119 -22.79 -8.32 17.29
N GLN A 120 -23.10 -7.09 16.92
CA GLN A 120 -24.35 -6.66 16.32
C GLN A 120 -24.12 -5.85 15.06
N ILE A 121 -24.94 -6.08 14.03
CA ILE A 121 -25.01 -5.27 12.81
C ILE A 121 -26.36 -4.56 12.81
N ASP A 122 -26.35 -3.22 12.84
CA ASP A 122 -27.55 -2.36 12.99
C ASP A 122 -28.49 -2.87 14.11
N GLY A 123 -27.90 -3.24 15.26
CA GLY A 123 -28.63 -3.74 16.44
C GLY A 123 -29.06 -5.21 16.38
N LYS A 124 -28.79 -5.93 15.29
CA LYS A 124 -29.13 -7.36 15.14
C LYS A 124 -27.91 -8.24 15.47
N ASN A 125 -28.09 -9.23 16.33
CA ASN A 125 -26.99 -10.13 16.74
C ASN A 125 -26.47 -10.99 15.57
N VAL A 126 -25.14 -11.00 15.38
CA VAL A 126 -24.46 -11.75 14.29
C VAL A 126 -23.38 -12.72 14.77
N SER A 127 -23.00 -12.69 16.04
CA SER A 127 -22.11 -13.73 16.58
C SER A 127 -22.73 -14.32 17.83
N PRO A 128 -22.92 -15.65 17.91
CA PRO A 128 -23.14 -16.29 19.20
C PRO A 128 -21.90 -16.03 20.06
N GLY A 129 -22.09 -15.77 21.36
CA GLY A 129 -21.01 -15.36 22.26
C GLY A 129 -19.83 -16.34 22.19
N SER A 130 -18.64 -15.82 21.86
CA SER A 130 -17.39 -16.59 21.89
C SER A 130 -16.49 -16.05 23.00
N THR A 131 -15.37 -16.73 23.27
CA THR A 131 -14.38 -16.26 24.25
C THR A 131 -13.12 -15.78 23.53
N LEU A 132 -12.53 -14.71 24.04
CA LEU A 132 -11.31 -14.10 23.51
C LEU A 132 -10.34 -13.80 24.66
N SER A 133 -9.06 -14.07 24.46
CA SER A 133 -8.01 -13.74 25.44
C SER A 133 -7.45 -12.33 25.20
N SER A 134 -6.95 -11.65 26.24
CA SER A 134 -6.38 -10.29 26.19
C SER A 134 -5.13 -10.12 25.31
N ASN A 135 -4.57 -11.21 24.80
CA ASN A 135 -3.46 -11.24 23.84
C ASN A 135 -3.81 -12.09 22.60
N ALA A 136 -5.09 -12.39 22.38
CA ALA A 136 -5.52 -13.11 21.21
C ALA A 136 -5.57 -12.16 20.02
N ILE A 137 -4.79 -12.48 19.00
CA ILE A 137 -4.68 -11.64 17.80
C ILE A 137 -6.02 -11.63 17.08
N ILE A 138 -6.65 -12.79 16.80
CA ILE A 138 -7.94 -12.85 16.09
C ILE A 138 -8.83 -14.04 16.54
N GLY A 139 -10.03 -13.73 17.03
CA GLY A 139 -11.18 -14.65 17.10
C GLY A 139 -12.19 -14.41 15.97
N GLU A 140 -13.06 -15.38 15.66
CA GLU A 140 -14.05 -15.27 14.57
C GLU A 140 -15.46 -15.70 15.01
N GLY A 141 -16.45 -14.88 14.66
CA GLY A 141 -17.88 -15.21 14.74
C GLY A 141 -18.51 -15.25 13.35
N LYS A 142 -19.26 -16.30 13.01
CA LYS A 142 -19.86 -16.48 11.67
C LYS A 142 -21.37 -16.31 11.70
N PHE A 143 -21.93 -15.78 10.61
CA PHE A 143 -23.37 -15.62 10.41
C PHE A 143 -23.80 -15.81 8.96
N THR A 144 -25.12 -15.87 8.78
CA THR A 144 -25.77 -15.96 7.46
C THR A 144 -26.60 -14.71 7.24
N TRP A 145 -26.39 -14.02 6.11
CA TRP A 145 -27.09 -12.77 5.78
C TRP A 145 -28.61 -12.92 5.72
N SER A 146 -29.10 -14.03 5.15
CA SER A 146 -30.54 -14.31 5.05
C SER A 146 -31.22 -14.48 6.41
N LYS A 147 -30.53 -15.06 7.40
CA LYS A 147 -31.04 -15.20 8.77
C LYS A 147 -31.09 -13.87 9.52
N LEU A 148 -30.21 -12.93 9.17
CA LEU A 148 -30.19 -11.59 9.74
C LEU A 148 -31.33 -10.71 9.20
N GLY A 149 -31.91 -11.07 8.04
CA GLY A 149 -32.94 -10.28 7.37
C GLY A 149 -32.42 -8.88 7.01
N THR A 150 -31.14 -8.78 6.62
CA THR A 150 -30.49 -7.53 6.22
C THR A 150 -30.47 -7.41 4.70
N THR A 151 -30.96 -6.29 4.19
CA THR A 151 -31.07 -6.02 2.76
C THR A 151 -29.76 -5.44 2.22
N PRO A 152 -29.12 -5.98 1.17
CA PRO A 152 -27.90 -5.38 0.64
C PRO A 152 -28.13 -3.93 0.16
N ARG A 153 -27.20 -3.01 0.46
CA ARG A 153 -27.28 -1.58 0.11
C ARG A 153 -25.89 -0.97 -0.09
N LYS A 154 -25.81 0.21 -0.72
CA LYS A 154 -24.53 0.93 -0.88
C LYS A 154 -24.03 1.54 0.42
N ASP A 155 -24.95 2.03 1.26
CA ASP A 155 -24.60 2.58 2.57
C ASP A 155 -24.05 1.50 3.50
N VAL A 156 -23.08 1.89 4.32
CA VAL A 156 -22.47 0.99 5.30
C VAL A 156 -23.47 0.60 6.40
N TYR A 157 -23.20 -0.53 7.04
CA TYR A 157 -23.86 -0.99 8.27
C TYR A 157 -23.01 -0.67 9.49
N ASN A 158 -23.64 -0.36 10.62
CA ASN A 158 -22.95 -0.16 11.89
C ASN A 158 -22.68 -1.51 12.55
N LEU A 159 -21.41 -1.85 12.74
CA LEU A 159 -20.98 -2.99 13.53
C LEU A 159 -20.63 -2.51 14.93
N THR A 160 -21.29 -3.07 15.93
CA THR A 160 -20.99 -2.80 17.34
C THR A 160 -20.64 -4.11 18.03
N CYS A 161 -19.53 -4.12 18.75
CA CYS A 161 -19.07 -5.28 19.48
C CYS A 161 -18.85 -4.96 20.94
N THR A 162 -19.04 -5.96 21.79
CA THR A 162 -18.80 -5.87 23.23
C THR A 162 -17.92 -7.02 23.67
N ALA A 163 -16.91 -6.73 24.49
CA ALA A 163 -16.12 -7.71 25.23
C ALA A 163 -16.41 -7.55 26.73
N THR A 164 -16.90 -8.59 27.38
CA THR A 164 -17.23 -8.59 28.82
C THR A 164 -16.27 -9.49 29.56
N SER A 165 -15.56 -8.95 30.55
CA SER A 165 -14.66 -9.74 31.39
C SER A 165 -15.43 -10.88 32.07
N ILE A 166 -14.92 -12.11 31.95
CA ILE A 166 -15.49 -13.27 32.65
C ILE A 166 -15.28 -13.13 34.18
N LYS A 167 -14.22 -12.43 34.61
CA LYS A 167 -13.83 -12.33 36.02
C LYS A 167 -14.55 -11.19 36.74
N SER A 168 -14.56 -9.99 36.18
CA SER A 168 -15.09 -8.78 36.84
C SER A 168 -16.43 -8.30 36.28
N GLY A 169 -16.84 -8.77 35.11
CA GLY A 169 -18.04 -8.29 34.42
C GLY A 169 -17.89 -6.93 33.75
N VAL A 170 -16.72 -6.29 33.82
CA VAL A 170 -16.47 -5.02 33.12
C VAL A 170 -16.60 -5.21 31.60
N THR A 171 -17.16 -4.21 30.91
CA THR A 171 -17.42 -4.26 29.47
C THR A 171 -16.57 -3.26 28.70
N PHE A 172 -15.99 -3.71 27.60
CA PHE A 172 -15.30 -2.92 26.58
C PHE A 172 -16.13 -2.93 25.30
N ARG A 173 -16.18 -1.81 24.59
CA ARG A 173 -16.97 -1.67 23.36
C ARG A 173 -16.11 -1.15 22.23
N HIS A 174 -16.42 -1.63 21.03
CA HIS A 174 -15.82 -1.16 19.79
C HIS A 174 -16.91 -1.01 18.72
N SER A 175 -16.77 -0.01 17.87
CA SER A 175 -17.64 0.18 16.71
C SER A 175 -16.80 0.30 15.45
N SER A 176 -17.27 -0.33 14.38
CA SER A 176 -16.70 -0.29 13.02
C SER A 176 -17.86 -0.35 12.02
N THR A 177 -17.56 -0.47 10.73
CA THR A 177 -18.55 -0.55 9.66
C THR A 177 -18.48 -1.87 8.93
N VAL A 178 -19.58 -2.26 8.30
CA VAL A 178 -19.65 -3.43 7.41
C VAL A 178 -20.31 -3.01 6.11
N THR A 179 -19.63 -3.25 5.01
CA THR A 179 -20.18 -3.02 3.68
C THR A 179 -20.80 -4.32 3.16
N TYR A 180 -22.12 -4.32 2.91
CA TYR A 180 -22.83 -5.45 2.29
C TYR A 180 -23.61 -4.96 1.06
N LEU A 181 -22.96 -5.09 -0.09
CA LEU A 181 -23.40 -4.51 -1.35
C LEU A 181 -24.46 -5.38 -2.05
N PRO A 182 -25.30 -4.77 -2.91
CA PRO A 182 -26.13 -5.50 -3.87
C PRO A 182 -25.31 -6.42 -4.77
N PRO A 183 -25.97 -7.33 -5.52
CA PRO A 183 -25.29 -8.07 -6.57
C PRO A 183 -24.55 -7.12 -7.51
N LYS A 184 -23.30 -7.47 -7.84
CA LYS A 184 -22.45 -6.71 -8.75
C LYS A 184 -23.21 -6.45 -10.07
N PRO A 185 -23.47 -5.18 -10.46
CA PRO A 185 -24.12 -4.87 -11.73
C PRO A 185 -23.29 -5.36 -12.93
N ASP A 186 -23.94 -5.51 -14.08
CA ASP A 186 -23.27 -5.89 -15.34
C ASP A 186 -22.30 -4.81 -15.84
N SER A 187 -22.50 -3.55 -15.44
CA SER A 187 -21.61 -2.43 -15.75
C SER A 187 -20.29 -2.46 -14.96
N ILE A 188 -20.14 -3.34 -13.96
CA ILE A 188 -18.92 -3.51 -13.18
C ILE A 188 -18.27 -4.85 -13.57
N GLY A 189 -17.03 -4.81 -14.06
CA GLY A 189 -16.35 -5.99 -14.62
C GLY A 189 -15.92 -7.06 -13.61
N ASN A 190 -15.53 -6.68 -12.39
CA ASN A 190 -15.06 -7.60 -11.35
C ASN A 190 -15.27 -7.01 -9.94
N VAL A 191 -15.14 -7.85 -8.92
CA VAL A 191 -15.09 -7.42 -7.51
C VAL A 191 -13.68 -7.66 -7.00
N VAL A 192 -13.12 -6.72 -6.25
CA VAL A 192 -11.90 -6.91 -5.46
C VAL A 192 -12.28 -6.72 -4.00
N GLN A 193 -12.00 -7.73 -3.19
CA GLN A 193 -12.29 -7.68 -1.76
C GLN A 193 -11.00 -7.64 -0.98
N THR A 194 -11.06 -7.18 0.26
CA THR A 194 -9.96 -7.24 1.22
C THR A 194 -10.28 -8.33 2.24
N ASP A 195 -9.32 -9.23 2.44
CA ASP A 195 -9.37 -10.20 3.53
C ASP A 195 -9.21 -9.46 4.87
N GLY A 196 -10.21 -9.57 5.75
CA GLY A 196 -10.18 -8.86 7.02
C GLY A 196 -9.07 -9.35 7.97
N ARG A 197 -8.56 -10.56 7.79
CA ARG A 197 -7.54 -11.14 8.68
C ARG A 197 -6.15 -10.66 8.32
N THR A 198 -5.85 -10.56 7.03
CA THR A 198 -4.49 -10.26 6.54
C THR A 198 -4.36 -8.91 5.85
N GLY A 199 -5.47 -8.27 5.46
CA GLY A 199 -5.46 -7.09 4.59
C GLY A 199 -5.16 -7.42 3.12
N ALA A 200 -5.00 -8.69 2.77
CA ALA A 200 -4.73 -9.11 1.40
C ALA A 200 -5.88 -8.72 0.46
N LEU A 201 -5.55 -8.25 -0.74
CA LEU A 201 -6.53 -8.16 -1.80
C LEU A 201 -6.88 -9.57 -2.30
N LEU A 202 -8.17 -9.82 -2.47
CA LEU A 202 -8.76 -11.04 -2.97
C LEU A 202 -9.38 -10.76 -4.34
N VAL A 203 -8.87 -11.46 -5.35
CA VAL A 203 -9.30 -11.32 -6.75
C VAL A 203 -10.03 -12.57 -7.24
N PRO A 204 -10.96 -12.45 -8.20
CA PRO A 204 -11.65 -13.59 -8.76
C PRO A 204 -10.70 -14.49 -9.56
N GLN A 205 -10.83 -15.80 -9.37
CA GLN A 205 -10.19 -16.83 -10.16
C GLN A 205 -11.20 -17.96 -10.38
N GLY A 206 -11.94 -17.89 -11.50
CA GLY A 206 -13.14 -18.71 -11.70
C GLY A 206 -14.17 -18.44 -10.60
N ASP A 207 -14.69 -19.50 -9.98
CA ASP A 207 -15.66 -19.40 -8.88
C ASP A 207 -15.00 -19.15 -7.51
N LYS A 208 -13.67 -19.07 -7.46
CA LYS A 208 -12.91 -18.84 -6.23
C LYS A 208 -12.43 -17.40 -6.15
N ARG A 209 -12.07 -17.02 -4.92
CA ARG A 209 -11.31 -15.80 -4.65
C ARG A 209 -9.96 -16.20 -4.11
N VAL A 210 -8.91 -15.58 -4.63
CA VAL A 210 -7.53 -15.90 -4.25
C VAL A 210 -6.81 -14.63 -3.83
N PRO A 211 -5.94 -14.71 -2.80
CA PRO A 211 -5.11 -13.58 -2.43
C PRO A 211 -4.12 -13.28 -3.56
N ILE A 212 -3.94 -11.99 -3.84
CA ILE A 212 -2.88 -11.47 -4.71
C ILE A 212 -1.94 -10.61 -3.87
N LEU A 213 -0.63 -10.83 -4.04
CA LEU A 213 0.41 -9.89 -3.61
C LEU A 213 0.73 -9.01 -4.83
N PRO A 214 0.22 -7.78 -4.94
CA PRO A 214 0.46 -6.95 -6.11
C PRO A 214 1.94 -6.66 -6.24
N PHE A 215 2.50 -7.05 -7.38
CA PHE A 215 3.92 -6.94 -7.67
C PHE A 215 4.08 -6.57 -9.14
N GLY A 216 4.51 -5.34 -9.39
CA GLY A 216 4.48 -4.66 -10.68
C GLY A 216 5.22 -3.34 -10.59
N PHE A 217 4.99 -2.44 -11.54
CA PHE A 217 5.63 -1.13 -11.60
C PHE A 217 4.58 -0.06 -11.95
N TYR A 218 4.85 1.19 -11.58
CA TYR A 218 4.34 2.30 -12.38
C TYR A 218 4.90 2.13 -13.80
N THR A 219 4.10 2.41 -14.81
CA THR A 219 4.52 2.18 -16.20
C THR A 219 4.15 3.37 -17.06
N GLY A 220 5.12 3.96 -17.74
CA GLY A 220 4.86 5.13 -18.58
C GLY A 220 3.79 4.83 -19.64
N PHE A 221 2.75 5.66 -19.74
CA PHE A 221 1.79 5.52 -20.84
C PHE A 221 2.33 6.15 -22.12
N GLY A 222 2.54 7.47 -22.10
CA GLY A 222 2.93 8.26 -23.26
C GLY A 222 4.38 7.99 -23.69
N GLY A 223 4.57 7.73 -24.99
CA GLY A 223 5.89 7.38 -25.53
C GLY A 223 6.37 5.98 -25.17
N TYR A 224 5.49 5.12 -24.64
CA TYR A 224 5.86 3.80 -24.15
C TYR A 224 4.73 2.78 -24.39
N LEU A 225 3.80 2.60 -23.45
CA LEU A 225 2.68 1.66 -23.63
C LEU A 225 1.77 2.05 -24.81
N ASP A 226 1.58 3.34 -25.06
CA ASP A 226 0.77 3.86 -26.16
C ASP A 226 1.39 3.62 -27.56
N GLN A 227 2.68 3.30 -27.62
CA GLN A 227 3.43 3.04 -28.85
C GLN A 227 3.75 1.56 -29.07
N ASN A 228 3.88 0.77 -28.00
CA ASN A 228 4.25 -0.63 -28.11
C ASN A 228 3.57 -1.54 -27.08
N LEU A 229 2.53 -2.25 -27.53
CA LEU A 229 1.79 -3.20 -26.68
C LEU A 229 2.61 -4.43 -26.28
N THR A 230 3.69 -4.78 -26.99
CA THR A 230 4.52 -5.96 -26.63
C THR A 230 5.22 -5.78 -25.30
N ILE A 231 5.34 -4.56 -24.79
CA ILE A 231 5.85 -4.30 -23.44
C ILE A 231 5.01 -5.04 -22.40
N LEU A 232 3.69 -5.14 -22.59
CA LEU A 232 2.79 -5.86 -21.69
C LEU A 232 3.06 -7.37 -21.72
N ASP A 233 3.37 -7.93 -22.88
CA ASP A 233 3.80 -9.31 -23.02
C ASP A 233 5.08 -9.59 -22.23
N ASP A 234 6.06 -8.69 -22.33
CA ASP A 234 7.30 -8.78 -21.57
C ASP A 234 7.04 -8.70 -20.06
N ILE A 235 6.20 -7.77 -19.61
CA ILE A 235 5.79 -7.63 -18.20
C ILE A 235 5.20 -8.96 -17.70
N LYS A 236 4.30 -9.57 -18.46
CA LYS A 236 3.70 -10.86 -18.08
C LYS A 236 4.74 -11.98 -18.02
N ASN A 237 5.59 -12.09 -19.04
CA ASN A 237 6.62 -13.12 -19.15
C ASN A 237 7.71 -13.01 -18.07
N GLU A 238 7.94 -11.80 -17.58
CA GLU A 238 8.87 -11.52 -16.50
C GLU A 238 8.32 -11.87 -15.10
N GLY A 239 7.03 -12.18 -14.99
CA GLY A 239 6.40 -12.68 -13.76
C GLY A 239 5.61 -11.65 -12.96
N TYR A 240 5.46 -10.43 -13.47
CA TYR A 240 4.64 -9.39 -12.84
C TYR A 240 3.14 -9.69 -13.00
N ASN A 241 2.34 -9.23 -12.05
CA ASN A 241 0.91 -9.54 -12.00
C ASN A 241 -0.01 -8.34 -12.19
N PHE A 242 0.51 -7.11 -12.18
CA PHE A 242 -0.25 -5.90 -12.48
C PHE A 242 0.60 -4.87 -13.25
N VAL A 243 -0.09 -3.89 -13.84
CA VAL A 243 0.49 -2.68 -14.45
C VAL A 243 -0.26 -1.47 -13.90
N HIS A 244 0.48 -0.39 -13.62
CA HIS A 244 -0.08 0.92 -13.28
C HIS A 244 0.32 1.92 -14.37
N PRO A 245 -0.46 2.04 -15.46
CA PRO A 245 -0.20 3.04 -16.49
C PRO A 245 -0.26 4.46 -15.90
N VAL A 246 0.80 5.23 -16.05
CA VAL A 246 0.87 6.63 -15.60
C VAL A 246 0.30 7.54 -16.69
N PRO A 247 -0.64 8.46 -16.39
CA PRO A 247 -1.23 9.35 -17.38
C PRO A 247 -0.17 10.11 -18.19
N THR A 248 -0.47 10.50 -19.42
CA THR A 248 -1.55 11.47 -19.65
C THR A 248 -2.84 10.92 -20.27
N PHE A 249 -2.86 9.67 -20.76
CA PHE A 249 -4.04 9.06 -21.41
C PHE A 249 -4.65 9.88 -22.57
N ASP A 250 -3.88 10.78 -23.18
CA ASP A 250 -4.36 11.70 -24.21
C ASP A 250 -4.90 10.98 -25.46
N ASN A 251 -4.43 9.76 -25.73
CA ASN A 251 -4.88 8.91 -26.83
C ASN A 251 -5.83 7.83 -26.31
N ALA A 252 -7.13 8.12 -26.33
CA ALA A 252 -8.17 7.20 -25.87
C ALA A 252 -8.17 5.85 -26.62
N THR A 253 -7.83 5.83 -27.92
CA THR A 253 -7.73 4.58 -28.68
C THR A 253 -6.56 3.73 -28.21
N ALA A 254 -5.40 4.34 -27.98
CA ALA A 254 -4.25 3.62 -27.43
C ALA A 254 -4.53 3.12 -26.00
N LEU A 255 -5.21 3.92 -25.18
CA LEU A 255 -5.63 3.49 -23.84
C LEU A 255 -6.51 2.24 -23.91
N GLU A 256 -7.55 2.24 -24.75
CA GLU A 256 -8.42 1.07 -24.90
C GLU A 256 -7.63 -0.18 -25.34
N LEU A 257 -6.69 -0.04 -26.29
CA LEU A 257 -5.83 -1.14 -26.74
C LEU A 257 -4.89 -1.68 -25.64
N VAL A 258 -4.31 -0.78 -24.83
CA VAL A 258 -3.49 -1.14 -23.66
C VAL A 258 -4.33 -1.91 -22.65
N LEU A 259 -5.52 -1.40 -22.31
CA LEU A 259 -6.41 -2.03 -21.35
C LEU A 259 -6.94 -3.39 -21.83
N ASP A 260 -7.28 -3.50 -23.13
CA ASP A 260 -7.65 -4.78 -23.76
C ASP A 260 -6.52 -5.80 -23.64
N ARG A 261 -5.29 -5.41 -24.02
CA ARG A 261 -4.14 -6.31 -23.96
C ARG A 261 -3.80 -6.74 -22.53
N MET A 262 -3.91 -5.83 -21.56
CA MET A 262 -3.75 -6.17 -20.14
C MET A 262 -4.78 -7.22 -19.69
N GLU A 263 -6.05 -7.07 -20.08
CA GLU A 263 -7.11 -8.03 -19.75
C GLU A 263 -6.83 -9.40 -20.38
N GLU A 264 -6.43 -9.44 -21.65
CA GLU A 264 -6.05 -10.67 -22.37
C GLU A 264 -4.91 -11.44 -21.69
N LEU A 265 -3.90 -10.72 -21.18
CA LEU A 265 -2.74 -11.31 -20.49
C LEU A 265 -3.03 -11.67 -19.03
N GLY A 266 -4.20 -11.30 -18.51
CA GLY A 266 -4.52 -11.42 -17.09
C GLY A 266 -3.57 -10.60 -16.21
N LEU A 267 -3.21 -9.40 -16.68
CA LEU A 267 -2.53 -8.39 -15.88
C LEU A 267 -3.58 -7.51 -15.21
N TRP A 268 -3.44 -7.33 -13.90
CA TRP A 268 -4.29 -6.43 -13.14
C TRP A 268 -3.98 -4.96 -13.43
N LEU A 269 -4.98 -4.09 -13.39
CA LEU A 269 -4.89 -2.66 -13.60
C LEU A 269 -4.98 -1.91 -12.28
N VAL A 270 -3.97 -1.11 -11.99
CA VAL A 270 -4.09 0.02 -11.07
C VAL A 270 -4.37 1.25 -11.93
N TYR A 271 -5.58 1.80 -11.85
CA TYR A 271 -5.99 2.90 -12.73
C TYR A 271 -5.70 4.25 -12.07
N ASP A 272 -4.90 5.07 -12.74
CA ASP A 272 -4.32 6.30 -12.20
C ASP A 272 -5.12 7.55 -12.56
N MET A 273 -5.59 8.26 -11.54
CA MET A 273 -6.34 9.52 -11.66
C MET A 273 -5.57 10.72 -11.09
N ARG A 274 -4.23 10.66 -10.94
CA ARG A 274 -3.44 11.67 -10.21
C ARG A 274 -3.65 13.11 -10.68
N TRP A 275 -4.01 13.32 -11.95
CA TRP A 275 -4.31 14.64 -12.51
C TRP A 275 -5.80 15.01 -12.51
N ALA A 276 -6.68 14.03 -12.29
CA ALA A 276 -8.13 14.19 -12.37
C ALA A 276 -8.81 14.30 -11.00
N TYR A 277 -8.22 13.74 -9.93
CA TYR A 277 -8.93 13.51 -8.66
C TYR A 277 -9.51 14.77 -7.99
N LYS A 278 -8.92 15.95 -8.24
CA LYS A 278 -9.42 17.25 -7.75
C LYS A 278 -10.66 17.76 -8.50
N ASN A 279 -11.03 17.15 -9.62
CA ASN A 279 -12.20 17.51 -10.42
C ASN A 279 -13.15 16.33 -10.55
N LEU A 280 -14.18 16.32 -9.69
CA LEU A 280 -15.18 15.26 -9.62
C LEU A 280 -15.94 15.00 -10.94
N THR A 281 -15.99 15.98 -11.86
CA THR A 281 -16.58 15.76 -13.18
C THR A 281 -15.71 14.84 -14.03
N ILE A 282 -14.39 15.04 -14.01
CA ILE A 282 -13.43 14.21 -14.74
C ILE A 282 -13.35 12.83 -14.11
N VAL A 283 -13.26 12.74 -12.77
CA VAL A 283 -13.30 11.46 -12.03
C VAL A 283 -14.51 10.62 -12.44
N ARG A 284 -15.70 11.22 -12.50
CA ARG A 284 -16.92 10.51 -12.95
C ARG A 284 -16.77 9.98 -14.37
N SER A 285 -16.26 10.79 -15.30
CA SER A 285 -16.06 10.37 -16.69
C SER A 285 -15.08 9.21 -16.83
N GLU A 286 -13.96 9.24 -16.10
CA GLU A 286 -12.95 8.18 -16.14
C GLU A 286 -13.46 6.88 -15.51
N VAL A 287 -14.13 6.95 -14.35
CA VAL A 287 -14.71 5.77 -13.70
C VAL A 287 -15.77 5.12 -14.60
N GLU A 288 -16.66 5.89 -15.22
CA GLU A 288 -17.68 5.35 -16.12
C GLU A 288 -17.08 4.70 -17.39
N LEU A 289 -15.95 5.23 -17.89
CA LEU A 289 -15.24 4.66 -19.02
C LEU A 289 -14.65 3.28 -18.69
N VAL A 290 -14.04 3.16 -17.49
CA VAL A 290 -13.14 2.05 -17.17
C VAL A 290 -13.79 0.98 -16.30
N LYS A 291 -14.77 1.28 -15.44
CA LYS A 291 -15.29 0.33 -14.40
C LYS A 291 -15.82 -1.02 -14.92
N LYS A 292 -16.16 -1.10 -16.22
CA LYS A 292 -16.58 -2.31 -16.94
C LYS A 292 -15.45 -3.33 -17.15
N ARG A 293 -14.18 -2.91 -17.03
CA ARG A 293 -12.99 -3.77 -17.20
C ARG A 293 -12.96 -4.86 -16.15
N LYS A 294 -12.57 -6.08 -16.53
CA LYS A 294 -12.59 -7.26 -15.63
C LYS A 294 -11.32 -7.42 -14.81
N ASN A 295 -10.29 -6.63 -15.12
CA ASN A 295 -8.98 -6.71 -14.53
C ASN A 295 -8.63 -5.48 -13.67
N ILE A 296 -9.58 -4.65 -13.23
CA ILE A 296 -9.26 -3.55 -12.29
C ILE A 296 -8.97 -4.13 -10.91
N LEU A 297 -7.81 -3.80 -10.37
CA LEU A 297 -7.40 -4.15 -9.01
C LEU A 297 -7.77 -3.06 -8.01
N THR A 298 -7.43 -1.82 -8.31
CA THR A 298 -7.71 -0.65 -7.45
C THR A 298 -7.72 0.63 -8.27
N TRP A 299 -8.46 1.63 -7.77
CA TRP A 299 -8.45 3.00 -8.27
C TRP A 299 -7.39 3.80 -7.52
N TYR A 300 -6.41 4.35 -8.22
CA TYR A 300 -5.38 5.22 -7.66
C TYR A 300 -5.76 6.68 -7.86
N THR A 301 -5.99 7.41 -6.77
CA THR A 301 -6.56 8.76 -6.80
C THR A 301 -5.51 9.85 -6.89
N ALA A 302 -4.60 9.91 -5.92
CA ALA A 302 -3.70 11.03 -5.75
C ALA A 302 -2.24 10.60 -5.66
N ASP A 303 -1.38 11.44 -6.23
CA ASP A 303 0.06 11.31 -6.23
C ASP A 303 0.65 12.43 -5.35
N GLU A 304 1.13 12.07 -4.17
CA GLU A 304 1.76 12.99 -3.21
C GLU A 304 0.92 14.25 -2.87
N PRO A 305 -0.41 14.13 -2.62
CA PRO A 305 -1.25 15.30 -2.33
C PRO A 305 -0.81 16.07 -1.08
N ASP A 306 -0.10 15.40 -0.17
CA ASP A 306 0.52 15.95 1.03
C ASP A 306 1.73 16.83 0.73
N GLY A 307 2.58 16.41 -0.22
CA GLY A 307 3.70 17.21 -0.71
C GLY A 307 3.23 18.45 -1.47
N TRP A 308 2.26 18.26 -2.37
CA TRP A 308 1.65 19.34 -3.16
C TRP A 308 0.73 20.27 -2.35
N GLU A 309 0.52 19.98 -1.06
CA GLU A 309 -0.42 20.69 -0.18
C GLU A 309 -1.78 20.89 -0.84
N ASP A 310 -2.21 19.86 -1.58
CA ASP A 310 -3.50 19.85 -2.23
C ASP A 310 -4.62 19.93 -1.17
N PRO A 311 -5.83 20.40 -1.52
CA PRO A 311 -6.92 20.55 -0.55
C PRO A 311 -7.14 19.25 0.24
N LEU A 312 -7.13 19.35 1.58
CA LEU A 312 -7.21 18.20 2.49
C LEU A 312 -8.38 17.24 2.20
N GLY A 313 -9.52 17.78 1.72
CA GLY A 313 -10.71 17.00 1.40
C GLY A 313 -10.69 16.32 0.03
N ALA A 314 -9.80 16.70 -0.89
CA ALA A 314 -9.87 16.26 -2.29
C ALA A 314 -9.72 14.73 -2.46
N PRO A 315 -8.79 14.03 -1.77
CA PRO A 315 -8.73 12.57 -1.85
C PRO A 315 -9.99 11.88 -1.32
N LEU A 316 -10.59 12.40 -0.24
CA LEU A 316 -11.83 11.87 0.33
C LEU A 316 -13.00 12.04 -0.64
N GLU A 317 -13.20 13.25 -1.16
CA GLU A 317 -14.27 13.55 -2.12
C GLU A 317 -14.18 12.68 -3.38
N ALA A 318 -12.96 12.47 -3.89
CA ALA A 318 -12.72 11.57 -5.02
C ALA A 318 -13.06 10.11 -4.67
N ALA A 319 -12.61 9.62 -3.51
CA ALA A 319 -12.89 8.26 -3.06
C ALA A 319 -14.40 8.02 -2.81
N GLU A 320 -15.11 9.00 -2.25
CA GLU A 320 -16.57 8.92 -2.04
C GLU A 320 -17.32 8.82 -3.39
N LEU A 321 -16.95 9.64 -4.36
CA LEU A 321 -17.51 9.56 -5.71
C LEU A 321 -17.18 8.22 -6.39
N ILE A 322 -15.95 7.74 -6.28
CA ILE A 322 -15.57 6.42 -6.81
C ILE A 322 -16.43 5.34 -6.16
N ASN A 323 -16.62 5.35 -4.84
CA ASN A 323 -17.45 4.36 -4.15
C ASN A 323 -18.95 4.48 -4.52
N GLU A 324 -19.45 5.68 -4.81
CA GLU A 324 -20.79 5.88 -5.36
C GLU A 324 -20.94 5.17 -6.72
N LEU A 325 -19.94 5.31 -7.60
CA LEU A 325 -19.95 4.80 -8.97
C LEU A 325 -19.56 3.31 -9.09
N ASP A 326 -18.64 2.88 -8.24
CA ASP A 326 -17.98 1.58 -8.15
C ASP A 326 -17.51 1.30 -6.70
N GLY A 327 -18.44 0.89 -5.84
CA GLY A 327 -18.12 0.44 -4.47
C GLY A 327 -17.52 -0.97 -4.37
N TYR A 328 -17.18 -1.63 -5.48
CA TYR A 328 -16.77 -3.05 -5.51
C TYR A 328 -15.26 -3.25 -5.51
N ARG A 329 -14.47 -2.17 -5.51
CA ARG A 329 -13.00 -2.21 -5.59
C ARG A 329 -12.39 -1.15 -4.66
N PRO A 330 -11.19 -1.39 -4.12
CA PRO A 330 -10.55 -0.46 -3.19
C PRO A 330 -9.99 0.79 -3.90
N VAL A 331 -9.83 1.85 -3.12
CA VAL A 331 -9.18 3.10 -3.51
C VAL A 331 -7.79 3.22 -2.86
N ALA A 332 -6.83 3.71 -3.63
CA ALA A 332 -5.44 3.89 -3.26
C ALA A 332 -4.94 5.34 -3.49
N LEU A 333 -3.88 5.72 -2.80
CA LEU A 333 -3.07 6.92 -3.05
C LEU A 333 -1.64 6.72 -2.52
N VAL A 334 -0.69 7.53 -2.97
CA VAL A 334 0.66 7.61 -2.38
C VAL A 334 0.85 8.92 -1.62
N LEU A 335 1.66 8.88 -0.57
CA LEU A 335 2.07 10.02 0.24
C LEU A 335 3.59 10.10 0.31
N ASN A 336 4.13 11.32 0.17
CA ASN A 336 5.57 11.59 0.27
C ASN A 336 6.02 12.13 1.64
N CYS A 337 5.16 12.87 2.31
CA CYS A 337 5.49 13.51 3.58
C CYS A 337 5.56 12.48 4.70
N GLN A 338 6.44 12.72 5.68
CA GLN A 338 6.59 11.78 6.80
C GLN A 338 5.27 11.63 7.55
N ASP A 339 4.60 12.74 7.89
CA ASP A 339 3.41 12.73 8.70
C ASP A 339 2.46 13.93 8.50
N TYR A 340 2.73 14.79 7.52
CA TYR A 340 1.97 16.01 7.25
C TYR A 340 0.51 15.71 6.86
N TYR A 341 -0.44 16.09 7.73
CA TYR A 341 -1.89 15.83 7.58
C TYR A 341 -2.21 14.39 7.16
N PHE A 342 -1.43 13.43 7.67
CA PHE A 342 -1.58 12.02 7.32
C PHE A 342 -3.01 11.52 7.56
N ALA A 343 -3.68 12.01 8.61
CA ALA A 343 -5.01 11.56 8.93
C ALA A 343 -6.03 11.97 7.85
N GLU A 344 -6.00 13.24 7.47
CA GLU A 344 -6.89 13.87 6.53
C GLU A 344 -6.69 13.29 5.13
N TYR A 345 -5.46 13.29 4.62
CA TYR A 345 -5.16 12.80 3.27
C TYR A 345 -5.49 11.32 3.08
N THR A 346 -5.35 10.49 4.12
CA THR A 346 -5.59 9.04 4.01
C THR A 346 -7.04 8.62 4.23
N THR A 347 -7.94 9.49 4.70
CA THR A 347 -9.26 9.08 5.24
C THR A 347 -10.12 8.29 4.23
N GLY A 348 -10.07 8.62 2.93
CA GLY A 348 -10.87 7.97 1.90
C GLY A 348 -10.33 6.64 1.36
N SER A 349 -9.05 6.33 1.59
CA SER A 349 -8.35 5.23 0.92
C SER A 349 -8.21 3.96 1.77
N GLN A 350 -8.28 2.80 1.12
CA GLN A 350 -8.07 1.49 1.73
C GLN A 350 -6.62 1.01 1.53
N ILE A 351 -5.87 1.65 0.64
CA ILE A 351 -4.47 1.34 0.36
C ILE A 351 -3.68 2.65 0.39
N ILE A 352 -2.70 2.75 1.28
CA ILE A 352 -1.80 3.91 1.36
C ILE A 352 -0.41 3.46 0.92
N LEU A 353 0.12 4.10 -0.10
CA LEU A 353 1.47 3.86 -0.59
C LEU A 353 2.43 4.86 0.08
N GLN A 354 3.66 4.42 0.31
CA GLN A 354 4.77 5.28 0.70
C GLN A 354 5.86 5.23 -0.37
N ASP A 355 6.53 6.35 -0.62
CA ASP A 355 7.55 6.52 -1.65
C ASP A 355 8.88 7.09 -1.11
N ALA A 356 9.34 6.58 0.04
CA ALA A 356 10.66 6.92 0.54
C ALA A 356 11.76 6.41 -0.42
N TYR A 357 12.48 7.35 -1.05
CA TYR A 357 13.54 7.09 -2.03
C TYR A 357 14.93 7.44 -1.48
N PRO A 358 15.66 6.49 -0.86
CA PRO A 358 16.93 6.80 -0.20
C PRO A 358 18.15 6.78 -1.13
N ILE A 359 18.04 6.31 -2.37
CA ILE A 359 19.21 5.95 -3.18
C ILE A 359 19.77 7.16 -3.94
N GLY A 360 20.97 7.60 -3.54
CA GLY A 360 21.65 8.73 -4.21
C GLY A 360 21.05 10.09 -3.85
N VAL A 361 20.23 10.17 -2.80
CA VAL A 361 19.71 11.43 -2.27
C VAL A 361 20.71 12.08 -1.31
N ASN A 362 20.76 13.40 -1.28
CA ASN A 362 21.37 14.13 -0.16
C ASN A 362 20.25 14.60 0.79
N ALA A 363 19.99 13.84 1.84
CA ALA A 363 18.89 14.12 2.76
C ALA A 363 19.09 15.36 3.65
N THR A 364 20.28 15.99 3.62
CA THR A 364 20.61 17.16 4.44
C THR A 364 20.71 18.46 3.63
N TRP A 365 20.76 18.36 2.30
CA TRP A 365 20.89 19.52 1.42
C TRP A 365 20.21 19.29 0.07
N SER A 366 19.29 20.18 -0.27
CA SER A 366 18.58 20.15 -1.54
C SER A 366 19.50 20.59 -2.68
N THR A 367 19.85 19.67 -3.57
CA THR A 367 20.62 19.98 -4.79
C THR A 367 19.79 20.75 -5.83
N VAL A 368 18.46 20.67 -5.74
CA VAL A 368 17.53 21.37 -6.65
C VAL A 368 17.35 22.82 -6.21
N TRP A 369 17.08 23.04 -4.93
CA TRP A 369 16.76 24.36 -4.40
C TRP A 369 17.95 25.09 -3.78
N ASN A 370 19.07 24.39 -3.56
CA ASN A 370 20.26 24.92 -2.89
C ASN A 370 19.93 25.47 -1.49
N THR A 371 19.17 24.68 -0.72
CA THR A 371 18.74 24.97 0.65
C THR A 371 19.06 23.78 1.56
N PRO A 372 19.30 23.99 2.86
CA PRO A 372 19.43 22.89 3.81
C PRO A 372 18.07 22.19 3.96
N CYS A 373 18.10 20.88 4.21
CA CYS A 373 16.94 20.10 4.59
C CYS A 373 16.99 19.77 6.07
N THR A 374 15.96 20.21 6.78
CA THR A 374 15.76 20.10 8.23
C THR A 374 14.29 19.77 8.49
N PRO A 375 13.92 19.42 9.74
CA PRO A 375 12.51 19.25 10.09
C PRO A 375 11.65 20.50 9.86
N GLU A 376 12.23 21.70 9.73
CA GLU A 376 11.51 22.98 9.60
C GLU A 376 11.78 23.74 8.27
N LEU A 377 12.61 23.20 7.38
CA LEU A 377 13.00 23.88 6.14
C LEU A 377 13.53 22.89 5.10
N GLY A 378 13.24 23.14 3.83
CA GLY A 378 13.84 22.45 2.69
C GLY A 378 12.94 21.36 2.11
N ASP A 379 13.23 21.03 0.85
CA ASP A 379 12.69 19.87 0.14
C ASP A 379 13.88 19.13 -0.50
N CYS A 380 14.07 17.88 -0.07
CA CYS A 380 15.11 16.96 -0.55
C CYS A 380 14.52 15.74 -1.28
N GLY A 381 13.23 15.76 -1.64
CA GLY A 381 12.52 14.66 -2.30
C GLY A 381 12.07 13.51 -1.39
N CYS A 382 12.62 13.41 -0.17
CA CYS A 382 12.23 12.41 0.82
C CYS A 382 12.14 13.11 2.20
N ASP A 383 10.91 13.35 2.64
CA ASP A 383 10.67 14.14 3.85
C ASP A 383 11.19 13.47 5.12
N ASN A 384 12.05 14.19 5.85
CA ASN A 384 12.74 13.77 7.08
C ASN A 384 13.52 12.44 6.98
N CYS A 385 13.90 12.04 5.76
CA CYS A 385 14.70 10.84 5.53
C CYS A 385 16.18 11.06 5.93
N LYS A 386 16.93 9.97 6.06
CA LYS A 386 18.38 9.99 6.36
C LYS A 386 19.24 9.69 5.13
N GLY A 387 18.64 9.21 4.04
CA GLY A 387 19.34 8.77 2.82
C GLY A 387 19.90 7.36 2.94
N GLN A 388 19.18 6.45 3.59
CA GLN A 388 19.59 5.06 3.80
C GLN A 388 18.40 4.10 3.64
N PHE A 389 18.66 2.81 3.39
CA PHE A 389 17.61 1.80 3.20
C PHE A 389 16.57 1.77 4.32
N GLU A 390 17.00 2.00 5.57
CA GLU A 390 16.12 2.02 6.72
C GLU A 390 15.01 3.08 6.63
N ASP A 391 15.14 4.12 5.79
CA ASP A 391 14.06 5.09 5.57
C ASP A 391 12.78 4.42 5.01
N ILE A 392 12.92 3.35 4.21
CA ILE A 392 11.79 2.57 3.67
C ILE A 392 11.09 1.81 4.80
N ALA A 393 11.88 1.11 5.63
CA ALA A 393 11.40 0.36 6.78
C ALA A 393 10.70 1.28 7.79
N ASP A 394 11.37 2.37 8.16
CA ASP A 394 10.88 3.39 9.08
C ASP A 394 9.55 3.98 8.57
N ARG A 395 9.45 4.28 7.27
CA ARG A 395 8.22 4.87 6.70
C ARG A 395 7.05 3.88 6.69
N VAL A 396 7.28 2.62 6.32
CA VAL A 396 6.25 1.57 6.34
C VAL A 396 5.74 1.35 7.77
N ASP A 397 6.65 1.20 8.74
CA ASP A 397 6.27 0.98 10.14
C ASP A 397 5.50 2.19 10.70
N GLN A 398 5.97 3.41 10.44
CA GLN A 398 5.30 4.63 10.89
C GLN A 398 3.88 4.78 10.31
N TYR A 399 3.67 4.47 9.02
CA TYR A 399 2.33 4.51 8.42
C TYR A 399 1.40 3.49 9.09
N ARG A 400 1.91 2.28 9.37
CA ARG A 400 1.13 1.25 10.06
C ARG A 400 0.79 1.65 11.50
N ASP A 401 1.72 2.24 12.23
CA ASP A 401 1.49 2.76 13.59
C ASP A 401 0.43 3.87 13.58
N ARG A 402 0.49 4.80 12.62
CA ARG A 402 -0.53 5.85 12.48
C ARG A 402 -1.90 5.27 12.18
N LEU A 403 -1.99 4.29 11.28
CA LEU A 403 -3.25 3.58 11.03
C LEU A 403 -3.77 2.86 12.30
N VAL A 404 -2.90 2.32 13.14
CA VAL A 404 -3.27 1.77 14.46
C VAL A 404 -3.84 2.88 15.36
N TRP A 405 -3.16 4.01 15.47
CA TRP A 405 -3.57 5.14 16.30
C TRP A 405 -4.89 5.78 15.84
N GLN A 406 -5.18 5.73 14.55
CA GLN A 406 -6.46 6.15 13.97
C GLN A 406 -7.59 5.11 14.09
N GLY A 407 -7.31 3.89 14.57
CA GLY A 407 -8.28 2.80 14.56
C GLY A 407 -8.59 2.26 13.15
N ARG A 408 -7.70 2.51 12.18
CA ARG A 408 -7.85 2.13 10.76
C ARG A 408 -6.93 1.00 10.31
N SER A 409 -6.10 0.46 11.20
CA SER A 409 -5.17 -0.66 10.92
C SER A 409 -5.85 -1.94 10.41
N ARG A 410 -7.17 -2.04 10.56
CA ARG A 410 -7.96 -3.14 10.00
C ARG A 410 -8.47 -2.80 8.61
N ASP A 411 -8.85 -1.54 8.38
CA ASP A 411 -9.55 -1.13 7.16
C ASP A 411 -8.65 -0.63 6.04
N THR A 412 -7.39 -0.35 6.38
CA THR A 412 -6.40 0.23 5.47
C THR A 412 -5.08 -0.53 5.56
N VAL A 413 -4.44 -0.74 4.41
CA VAL A 413 -3.14 -1.42 4.30
C VAL A 413 -2.08 -0.50 3.71
N VAL A 414 -0.81 -0.82 3.96
CA VAL A 414 0.33 -0.07 3.43
C VAL A 414 0.95 -0.83 2.26
N TRP A 415 1.21 -0.12 1.18
CA TRP A 415 1.96 -0.57 0.01
C TRP A 415 3.22 0.29 -0.13
N SER A 416 4.13 -0.06 -1.04
CA SER A 416 5.38 0.69 -1.20
C SER A 416 5.73 0.94 -2.65
N VAL A 417 6.34 2.10 -2.86
CA VAL A 417 6.89 2.56 -4.12
C VAL A 417 8.42 2.64 -3.96
N PRO A 418 9.16 1.57 -4.28
CA PRO A 418 10.62 1.63 -4.33
C PRO A 418 11.15 2.55 -5.43
N GLN A 419 12.39 3.03 -5.26
CA GLN A 419 13.05 3.84 -6.27
C GLN A 419 13.49 2.96 -7.44
N ALA A 420 13.08 3.26 -8.67
CA ALA A 420 13.61 2.63 -9.90
C ALA A 420 14.07 3.68 -10.93
N PHE A 421 14.37 4.88 -10.44
CA PHE A 421 14.77 6.06 -11.20
C PHE A 421 15.94 6.79 -10.53
N GLY A 422 16.43 7.86 -11.16
CA GLY A 422 17.54 8.67 -10.66
C GLY A 422 18.45 9.20 -11.76
N GLY A 423 19.40 10.07 -11.38
CA GLY A 423 20.10 10.96 -12.31
C GLY A 423 19.29 12.21 -12.65
N GLU A 424 18.30 12.53 -11.83
CA GLU A 424 17.35 13.64 -12.00
C GLU A 424 16.90 14.17 -10.64
N SER A 425 16.40 15.41 -10.62
CA SER A 425 15.87 16.08 -9.42
C SER A 425 16.81 15.98 -8.21
N TYR A 426 16.40 15.26 -7.16
CA TYR A 426 17.12 15.11 -5.90
C TYR A 426 18.08 13.92 -5.87
N TRP A 427 17.96 12.97 -6.81
CA TRP A 427 18.66 11.68 -6.79
C TRP A 427 19.78 11.65 -7.82
N SER A 428 21.03 11.59 -7.36
CA SER A 428 22.20 11.67 -8.23
C SER A 428 22.42 10.45 -9.11
N ARG A 429 21.79 9.32 -8.78
CA ARG A 429 21.93 8.04 -9.51
C ARG A 429 20.69 7.17 -9.36
N LYS A 430 20.58 6.19 -10.25
CA LYS A 430 19.62 5.09 -10.15
C LYS A 430 20.11 4.03 -9.14
N PRO A 431 19.20 3.24 -8.55
CA PRO A 431 19.60 2.04 -7.85
C PRO A 431 20.18 1.00 -8.81
N THR A 432 21.10 0.19 -8.30
CA THR A 432 21.50 -1.06 -8.94
C THR A 432 20.36 -2.09 -8.82
N PRO A 433 20.36 -3.16 -9.64
CA PRO A 433 19.39 -4.25 -9.48
C PRO A 433 19.38 -4.86 -8.07
N GLN A 434 20.54 -4.90 -7.42
CA GLN A 434 20.67 -5.42 -6.05
C GLN A 434 19.99 -4.51 -5.02
N GLU A 435 20.17 -3.20 -5.16
CA GLU A 435 19.53 -2.21 -4.29
C GLU A 435 18.02 -2.23 -4.48
N LEU A 436 17.53 -2.25 -5.74
CA LEU A 436 16.09 -2.32 -6.00
C LEU A 436 15.46 -3.58 -5.37
N VAL A 437 16.10 -4.74 -5.49
CA VAL A 437 15.65 -5.98 -4.82
C VAL A 437 15.59 -5.81 -3.30
N LEU A 438 16.58 -5.14 -2.70
CA LEU A 438 16.59 -4.86 -1.27
C LEU A 438 15.44 -3.94 -0.85
N GLU A 439 15.21 -2.85 -1.56
CA GLU A 439 14.12 -1.91 -1.28
C GLU A 439 12.77 -2.62 -1.26
N MET A 440 12.53 -3.47 -2.28
CA MET A 440 11.29 -4.25 -2.42
C MET A 440 11.11 -5.26 -1.28
N LEU A 441 12.15 -6.03 -0.96
CA LEU A 441 12.08 -7.05 0.09
C LEU A 441 12.04 -6.44 1.49
N LEU A 442 12.70 -5.30 1.71
CA LEU A 442 12.66 -4.58 2.98
C LEU A 442 11.25 -4.07 3.26
N ALA A 443 10.59 -3.48 2.26
CA ALA A 443 9.18 -3.09 2.39
C ALA A 443 8.28 -4.29 2.76
N LEU A 444 8.47 -5.46 2.12
CA LEU A 444 7.72 -6.69 2.46
C LEU A 444 8.01 -7.16 3.89
N ASN A 445 9.26 -7.15 4.33
CA ASN A 445 9.65 -7.52 5.70
C ASN A 445 8.97 -6.64 6.76
N HIS A 446 8.65 -5.40 6.43
CA HIS A 446 8.00 -4.43 7.32
C HIS A 446 6.46 -4.39 7.16
N GLY A 447 5.90 -5.29 6.36
CA GLY A 447 4.46 -5.50 6.26
C GLY A 447 3.77 -4.76 5.12
N SER A 448 4.53 -4.28 4.13
CA SER A 448 3.95 -3.83 2.86
C SER A 448 3.24 -4.99 2.16
N LEU A 449 2.03 -4.75 1.68
CA LEU A 449 1.19 -5.76 1.01
C LEU A 449 1.07 -5.55 -0.50
N GLY A 450 1.89 -4.67 -1.08
CA GLY A 450 1.99 -4.44 -2.51
C GLY A 450 3.23 -3.62 -2.85
N ILE A 451 3.89 -3.98 -3.94
CA ILE A 451 5.17 -3.39 -4.36
C ILE A 451 5.05 -2.88 -5.78
N MET A 452 5.37 -1.60 -5.95
CA MET A 452 5.22 -0.90 -7.22
C MET A 452 6.31 0.15 -7.42
N PRO A 453 7.51 -0.20 -7.91
CA PRO A 453 8.57 0.79 -8.06
C PRO A 453 8.25 1.88 -9.10
N TRP A 454 8.76 3.08 -8.86
CA TRP A 454 8.69 4.23 -9.77
C TRP A 454 10.01 4.33 -10.56
N ILE A 455 10.09 4.09 -11.87
CA ILE A 455 9.03 3.72 -12.82
C ILE A 455 9.66 2.92 -13.99
N ASP A 456 8.89 2.03 -14.62
CA ASP A 456 9.25 1.40 -15.90
C ASP A 456 8.85 2.29 -17.09
N ASN A 457 9.81 2.77 -17.86
CA ASN A 457 9.57 3.65 -19.00
C ASN A 457 10.73 3.62 -20.02
N ALA A 458 10.55 4.30 -21.15
CA ALA A 458 11.55 4.40 -22.21
C ALA A 458 12.88 5.04 -21.76
N SER A 459 12.88 5.89 -20.72
CA SER A 459 14.05 6.60 -20.19
C SER A 459 14.82 5.81 -19.13
N SER A 460 14.27 4.69 -18.66
CA SER A 460 14.88 3.80 -17.67
C SER A 460 14.80 2.33 -18.08
N PRO A 461 15.31 1.95 -19.27
CA PRO A 461 15.18 0.58 -19.75
C PRO A 461 15.96 -0.40 -18.88
N GLY A 462 15.41 -1.59 -18.68
CA GLY A 462 16.11 -2.74 -18.10
C GLY A 462 16.04 -2.87 -16.58
N MET A 463 15.57 -1.85 -15.84
CA MET A 463 15.36 -1.98 -14.39
C MET A 463 14.35 -3.08 -14.08
N ARG A 464 13.20 -3.06 -14.76
CA ARG A 464 12.15 -4.10 -14.63
C ARG A 464 12.67 -5.51 -14.96
N SER A 465 13.37 -5.69 -16.08
CA SER A 465 13.82 -7.03 -16.48
C SER A 465 14.90 -7.59 -15.56
N SER A 466 15.74 -6.73 -14.97
CA SER A 466 16.81 -7.14 -14.05
C SER A 466 16.31 -7.81 -12.77
N ILE A 467 15.08 -7.51 -12.34
CA ILE A 467 14.48 -8.06 -11.11
C ILE A 467 13.39 -9.12 -11.38
N SER A 468 13.20 -9.53 -12.65
CA SER A 468 12.28 -10.63 -13.03
C SER A 468 12.45 -11.93 -12.22
N PRO A 469 13.66 -12.38 -11.83
CA PRO A 469 13.79 -13.58 -10.99
C PRO A 469 13.09 -13.45 -9.63
N LEU A 470 13.06 -12.25 -9.04
CA LEU A 470 12.28 -12.00 -7.81
C LEU A 470 10.78 -12.04 -8.11
N ALA A 471 10.32 -11.36 -9.17
CA ALA A 471 8.91 -11.36 -9.58
C ALA A 471 8.38 -12.80 -9.79
N LYS A 472 9.17 -13.67 -10.41
CA LYS A 472 8.84 -15.09 -10.60
C LYS A 472 8.78 -15.91 -9.30
N ALA A 473 9.46 -15.48 -8.25
CA ALA A 473 9.40 -16.10 -6.93
C ALA A 473 8.16 -15.67 -6.13
N ILE A 474 7.52 -14.54 -6.48
CA ILE A 474 6.37 -13.99 -5.75
C ILE A 474 5.23 -15.00 -5.53
N PRO A 475 4.76 -15.75 -6.55
CA PRO A 475 3.70 -16.74 -6.34
C PRO A 475 4.01 -17.78 -5.25
N ALA A 476 5.28 -18.14 -5.05
CA ALA A 476 5.69 -19.12 -4.04
C ALA A 476 5.69 -18.54 -2.62
N VAL A 477 5.83 -17.21 -2.45
CA VAL A 477 5.83 -16.54 -1.14
C VAL A 477 4.47 -15.99 -0.74
N THR A 478 3.58 -15.72 -1.71
CA THR A 478 2.26 -15.10 -1.49
C THR A 478 1.45 -15.78 -0.39
N SER A 479 1.40 -17.11 -0.36
CA SER A 479 0.60 -17.85 0.64
C SER A 479 1.15 -17.77 2.07
N TYR A 480 2.42 -17.43 2.23
CA TYR A 480 3.04 -17.21 3.54
C TYR A 480 2.84 -15.76 4.00
N ILE A 481 3.03 -14.79 3.11
CA ILE A 481 2.87 -13.36 3.45
C ILE A 481 1.39 -13.02 3.67
N LEU A 482 0.50 -13.52 2.81
CA LEU A 482 -0.93 -13.19 2.80
C LEU A 482 -1.82 -14.29 3.40
N GLY A 483 -1.23 -15.36 3.95
CA GLY A 483 -1.98 -16.49 4.49
C GLY A 483 -2.61 -16.17 5.85
N GLY A 484 -3.92 -16.35 5.99
CA GLY A 484 -4.63 -16.06 7.24
C GLY A 484 -4.18 -16.85 8.48
N ASN A 485 -3.58 -18.02 8.30
CA ASN A 485 -3.01 -18.83 9.38
C ASN A 485 -1.50 -18.64 9.55
N SER A 486 -0.91 -17.70 8.80
CA SER A 486 0.52 -17.43 8.86
C SER A 486 0.86 -16.64 10.11
N VAL A 487 1.92 -17.05 10.81
CA VAL A 487 2.46 -16.34 11.95
C VAL A 487 3.71 -15.60 11.50
N THR A 488 3.64 -14.27 11.51
CA THR A 488 4.80 -13.41 11.26
C THR A 488 5.64 -13.26 12.53
N SER A 489 6.95 -13.32 12.39
CA SER A 489 7.92 -13.07 13.46
C SER A 489 9.12 -12.29 12.90
N ARG A 490 9.82 -11.56 13.78
CA ARG A 490 11.12 -10.96 13.50
C ARG A 490 12.19 -11.72 14.29
N PRO A 491 12.79 -12.77 13.68
CA PRO A 491 13.82 -13.59 14.30
C PRO A 491 14.98 -12.77 14.88
N LYS A 492 15.55 -13.25 15.99
CA LYS A 492 16.79 -12.66 16.52
C LYS A 492 17.94 -12.94 15.56
N VAL A 493 18.64 -11.88 15.16
CA VAL A 493 19.86 -11.94 14.36
C VAL A 493 21.09 -11.72 15.26
N THR A 494 22.13 -12.50 15.04
CA THR A 494 23.44 -12.37 15.72
C THR A 494 24.58 -12.50 14.73
N GLY A 495 25.79 -12.04 15.09
CA GLY A 495 26.98 -12.09 14.24
C GLY A 495 27.19 -10.88 13.33
N ALA A 496 26.13 -10.12 13.03
CA ALA A 496 26.19 -8.88 12.25
C ALA A 496 25.11 -7.88 12.68
N SER A 497 25.33 -6.60 12.39
CA SER A 497 24.34 -5.51 12.49
C SER A 497 23.79 -5.15 11.11
N ARG A 498 22.68 -4.39 11.06
CA ARG A 498 22.00 -3.98 9.81
C ARG A 498 21.69 -5.15 8.88
N VAL A 499 21.26 -6.26 9.48
CA VAL A 499 20.69 -7.41 8.79
C VAL A 499 19.22 -7.48 9.18
N ASP A 500 18.34 -7.22 8.21
CA ASP A 500 16.89 -7.24 8.41
C ASP A 500 16.31 -8.61 8.06
N VAL A 501 15.44 -9.13 8.93
CA VAL A 501 14.91 -10.49 8.81
C VAL A 501 13.47 -10.55 9.29
N THR A 502 12.61 -11.10 8.44
CA THR A 502 11.23 -11.46 8.80
C THR A 502 10.97 -12.91 8.38
N SER A 503 10.19 -13.61 9.20
CA SER A 503 9.75 -14.97 8.91
C SER A 503 8.24 -15.11 8.99
N TRP A 504 7.67 -15.97 8.15
CA TRP A 504 6.26 -16.31 8.10
C TRP A 504 6.09 -17.82 8.18
N SER A 505 5.45 -18.31 9.23
CA SER A 505 5.27 -19.74 9.49
C SER A 505 3.82 -20.17 9.31
N THR A 506 3.59 -21.19 8.47
CA THR A 506 2.27 -21.80 8.28
C THR A 506 2.42 -23.26 7.87
N GLY A 507 1.53 -24.12 8.37
CA GLY A 507 1.52 -25.55 8.00
C GLY A 507 2.83 -26.29 8.29
N GLY A 508 3.58 -25.88 9.32
CA GLY A 508 4.87 -26.48 9.69
C GLY A 508 6.06 -26.09 8.80
N LYS A 509 5.85 -25.15 7.86
CA LYS A 509 6.91 -24.58 7.03
C LYS A 509 7.11 -23.11 7.37
N THR A 510 8.33 -22.60 7.16
CA THR A 510 8.67 -21.21 7.45
C THR A 510 9.30 -20.55 6.24
N LEU A 511 8.66 -19.51 5.70
CA LEU A 511 9.30 -18.59 4.78
C LEU A 511 10.21 -17.65 5.59
N LEU A 512 11.44 -17.46 5.12
CA LEU A 512 12.41 -16.51 5.67
C LEU A 512 12.85 -15.56 4.55
N ILE A 513 12.75 -14.25 4.79
CA ILE A 513 13.37 -13.23 3.95
C ILE A 513 14.42 -12.53 4.81
N ALA A 514 15.68 -12.60 4.37
CA ALA A 514 16.81 -12.05 5.11
C ALA A 514 17.67 -11.16 4.19
N LEU A 515 18.02 -9.97 4.67
CA LEU A 515 18.60 -8.87 3.91
C LEU A 515 19.85 -8.34 4.62
N ASN A 516 20.93 -8.11 3.87
CA ASN A 516 22.10 -7.38 4.34
C ASN A 516 22.05 -5.95 3.79
N LEU A 517 21.88 -4.97 4.68
CA LEU A 517 21.83 -3.55 4.33
C LEU A 517 23.22 -2.88 4.41
N ASN A 518 24.27 -3.63 4.71
CA ASN A 518 25.63 -3.12 4.76
C ASN A 518 26.28 -3.10 3.36
N ASP A 519 27.18 -2.14 3.16
CA ASP A 519 28.07 -2.06 1.99
C ASP A 519 29.26 -3.05 2.07
N GLU A 520 29.27 -3.92 3.08
CA GLU A 520 30.29 -4.95 3.29
C GLU A 520 29.68 -6.35 3.37
N SER A 521 30.54 -7.36 3.14
CA SER A 521 30.14 -8.76 3.33
C SER A 521 30.04 -9.07 4.81
N VAL A 522 28.96 -9.73 5.23
CA VAL A 522 28.73 -10.09 6.63
C VAL A 522 28.33 -11.56 6.77
N GLN A 523 28.53 -12.11 7.97
CA GLN A 523 28.02 -13.42 8.34
C GLN A 523 27.02 -13.25 9.49
N ALA A 524 25.78 -13.69 9.27
CA ALA A 524 24.72 -13.59 10.25
C ALA A 524 24.14 -14.96 10.61
N HIS A 525 23.65 -15.05 11.83
CA HIS A 525 22.99 -16.22 12.39
C HIS A 525 21.57 -15.82 12.80
N VAL A 526 20.58 -16.47 12.17
CA VAL A 526 19.16 -16.21 12.38
C VAL A 526 18.58 -17.31 13.27
N GLN A 527 18.08 -16.94 14.44
CA GLN A 527 17.46 -17.88 15.38
C GLN A 527 16.01 -18.15 15.00
N LEU A 528 15.66 -19.42 14.75
CA LEU A 528 14.32 -19.83 14.33
C LEU A 528 13.80 -20.96 15.22
N ASP A 529 12.49 -20.96 15.44
CA ASP A 529 11.82 -22.00 16.21
C ASP A 529 11.54 -23.22 15.31
N GLY A 530 12.13 -24.37 15.66
CA GLY A 530 11.77 -25.68 15.08
C GLY A 530 12.10 -25.87 13.60
N LEU A 531 13.39 -25.87 13.23
CA LEU A 531 13.83 -26.24 11.87
C LEU A 531 13.62 -27.74 11.63
N ASN A 532 12.55 -28.08 10.91
CA ASN A 532 12.17 -29.48 10.65
C ASN A 532 12.39 -29.91 9.18
N SER A 533 12.71 -28.99 8.27
CA SER A 533 12.93 -29.30 6.84
C SER A 533 14.30 -28.87 6.33
N SER A 534 14.70 -29.48 5.21
CA SER A 534 15.85 -29.02 4.44
C SER A 534 15.51 -27.70 3.75
N PRO A 535 16.37 -26.66 3.86
CA PRO A 535 16.10 -25.36 3.29
C PRO A 535 16.03 -25.41 1.75
N THR A 536 15.02 -24.76 1.19
CA THR A 536 14.87 -24.52 -0.25
C THR A 536 15.02 -23.03 -0.54
N VAL A 537 16.03 -22.64 -1.32
CA VAL A 537 16.20 -21.26 -1.74
C VAL A 537 15.18 -20.95 -2.85
N LEU A 538 14.27 -20.01 -2.60
CA LEU A 538 13.29 -19.54 -3.58
C LEU A 538 13.87 -18.41 -4.43
N PHE A 539 14.69 -17.56 -3.82
CA PHE A 539 15.39 -16.47 -4.48
C PHE A 539 16.68 -16.15 -3.70
N GLN A 540 17.74 -15.79 -4.40
CA GLN A 540 18.96 -15.29 -3.78
C GLN A 540 19.61 -14.24 -4.69
N ASN A 541 20.18 -13.22 -4.08
CA ASN A 541 20.94 -12.19 -4.74
C ASN A 541 22.11 -11.83 -3.83
N GLY A 542 23.30 -12.37 -4.10
CA GLY A 542 24.51 -12.12 -3.31
C GLY A 542 24.55 -12.77 -1.92
N ALA A 543 23.64 -13.70 -1.59
CA ALA A 543 23.59 -14.35 -0.28
C ALA A 543 23.52 -15.86 -0.40
N LYS A 544 24.05 -16.58 0.60
CA LYS A 544 24.13 -18.03 0.62
C LYS A 544 23.89 -18.60 2.02
N LEU A 545 23.09 -19.67 2.07
CA LEU A 545 22.95 -20.48 3.27
C LEU A 545 24.26 -21.20 3.62
N VAL A 546 24.66 -21.11 4.89
CA VAL A 546 25.75 -21.89 5.46
C VAL A 546 25.22 -22.80 6.55
N LYS A 547 26.02 -23.81 6.93
CA LYS A 547 25.59 -24.82 7.90
C LYS A 547 25.17 -24.16 9.22
N GLY A 548 23.91 -24.39 9.59
CA GLY A 548 23.31 -23.92 10.83
C GLY A 548 23.39 -24.94 11.97
N SER A 549 22.74 -24.61 13.09
CA SER A 549 22.41 -25.57 14.16
C SER A 549 20.96 -26.04 14.00
N SER A 550 20.46 -26.88 14.92
CA SER A 550 19.05 -27.30 14.88
C SER A 550 18.03 -26.15 15.02
N ASN A 551 18.45 -24.99 15.55
CA ASN A 551 17.58 -23.83 15.82
C ASN A 551 18.15 -22.52 15.23
N THR A 552 19.11 -22.61 14.33
CA THR A 552 19.79 -21.42 13.79
C THR A 552 20.16 -21.65 12.34
N VAL A 553 19.79 -20.71 11.47
CA VAL A 553 20.25 -20.69 10.08
C VAL A 553 21.42 -19.72 9.98
N GLY A 554 22.57 -20.21 9.51
CA GLY A 554 23.71 -19.35 9.17
C GLY A 554 23.55 -18.85 7.75
N ILE A 555 23.85 -17.57 7.52
CA ILE A 555 23.79 -16.94 6.19
C ILE A 555 25.06 -16.12 5.99
N GLN A 556 25.71 -16.33 4.85
CA GLN A 556 26.81 -15.49 4.37
C GLN A 556 26.26 -14.52 3.32
N PHE A 557 26.47 -13.23 3.54
CA PHE A 557 25.99 -12.15 2.71
C PHE A 557 27.16 -11.43 2.04
N GLN A 558 27.04 -11.14 0.74
CA GLN A 558 27.81 -10.09 0.06
C GLN A 558 27.27 -8.70 0.45
N PRO A 559 27.94 -7.59 0.11
CA PRO A 559 27.35 -6.26 0.26
C PRO A 559 25.98 -6.20 -0.40
N LEU A 560 25.04 -5.52 0.25
CA LEU A 560 23.72 -5.21 -0.32
C LEU A 560 23.04 -6.44 -0.97
N SER A 561 22.84 -7.48 -0.17
CA SER A 561 22.40 -8.80 -0.65
C SER A 561 21.19 -9.34 0.09
N SER A 562 20.47 -10.26 -0.53
CA SER A 562 19.19 -10.77 -0.03
C SER A 562 19.04 -12.26 -0.32
N ILE A 563 18.33 -12.96 0.56
CA ILE A 563 17.91 -14.34 0.32
C ILE A 563 16.47 -14.57 0.79
N VAL A 564 15.73 -15.34 0.00
CA VAL A 564 14.39 -15.82 0.31
C VAL A 564 14.43 -17.34 0.36
N VAL A 565 14.10 -17.91 1.51
CA VAL A 565 14.27 -19.33 1.80
C VAL A 565 12.98 -19.89 2.36
N LEU A 566 12.61 -21.08 1.92
CA LEU A 566 11.60 -21.90 2.54
C LEU A 566 12.28 -22.96 3.42
N LEU A 567 11.94 -22.97 4.71
CA LEU A 567 12.52 -23.80 5.75
C LEU A 567 11.54 -24.83 6.29
#